data_AF-A0A7W1PEB7-F1
#
_entry.id   AF-A0A7W1PEB7-F1
#
_cell.length_a   1.000
_cell.length_b   1.000
_cell.length_c   1.000
_cell.angle_alpha   90.00
_cell.angle_beta   90.00
_cell.angle_gamma   90.00
#
_symmetry.space_group_name_H-M   'P 1'
#
loop_
_entity.id
_entity.type
_entity.pdbx_description
1 polymer ?
#
loop_
_entity_poly.entity_id
_entity_poly.type
_entity_poly.pdbx_seq_one_letter_code
_entity_poly.pdbx_strand_id
1 'polypeptide(L)' 'MHRPAAALLALALLSACSSLPFGGKSNDERKAGCDRIAAQAIQSSSAEEAKNLAAQASECYAALQAR' A
#
# COMPACT_ATOMS: atom_id res chain seq x y z
N MET A 1 -37.71 -22.93 23.97
CA MET A 1 -36.86 -21.85 24.51
C MET A 1 -35.43 -22.12 24.03
N HIS A 2 -35.01 -21.53 22.91
CA HIS A 2 -33.68 -21.78 22.32
C HIS A 2 -32.74 -20.62 22.68
N ARG A 3 -31.60 -20.98 23.28
CA ARG A 3 -30.64 -20.08 23.95
C ARG A 3 -29.78 -19.35 22.91
N PRO A 4 -29.86 -18.02 22.74
CA PRO A 4 -29.01 -17.29 21.81
C PRO A 4 -27.68 -16.92 22.49
N ALA A 5 -27.00 -17.89 23.12
CA ALA A 5 -25.77 -17.63 23.86
C ALA A 5 -24.49 -17.89 23.03
N ALA A 6 -24.58 -18.70 21.97
CA ALA A 6 -23.42 -19.10 21.18
C ALA A 6 -23.02 -18.08 20.09
N ALA A 7 -23.96 -17.24 19.64
CA ALA A 7 -23.71 -16.30 18.55
C ALA A 7 -22.87 -15.07 18.96
N LEU A 8 -22.89 -14.70 20.24
CA LEU A 8 -22.20 -13.51 20.74
C LEU A 8 -20.68 -13.71 20.93
N LEU A 9 -20.23 -14.96 21.11
CA LEU A 9 -18.81 -15.29 21.30
C LEU A 9 -18.01 -15.26 19.99
N ALA A 10 -18.66 -15.50 18.85
CA ALA A 10 -17.99 -15.50 17.55
C ALA A 10 -17.64 -14.07 17.06
N LEU A 11 -18.41 -13.05 17.44
CA LEU A 11 -18.16 -11.66 17.01
C LEU A 11 -17.00 -11.00 17.75
N ALA A 12 -16.70 -11.41 18.97
CA ALA A 12 -15.61 -10.82 19.77
C ALA A 12 -14.21 -11.21 19.27
N LEU A 13 -14.07 -12.37 18.61
CA LEU A 13 -12.78 -12.87 18.13
C LEU A 13 -12.32 -12.20 16.81
N LEU A 14 -13.22 -11.64 16.01
CA LEU A 14 -12.84 -10.91 14.79
C LEU A 14 -12.34 -9.49 15.04
N SER A 15 -12.59 -8.91 16.23
CA SER A 15 -12.18 -7.53 16.54
C SER A 15 -10.71 -7.41 16.97
N ALA A 16 -10.00 -8.53 17.17
CA ALA A 16 -8.63 -8.52 17.70
C ALA A 16 -7.53 -8.45 16.60
N CYS A 17 -7.88 -8.54 15.32
CA CYS A 17 -6.89 -8.48 14.22
C CYS A 17 -6.72 -7.08 13.60
N SER A 18 -7.46 -6.07 14.06
CA SER A 18 -7.43 -4.72 13.44
C SER A 18 -6.35 -3.79 13.99
N SER A 19 -5.58 -4.22 15.00
CA SER A 19 -4.54 -3.41 15.62
C SER A 19 -3.15 -4.01 15.40
N LEU A 20 -2.80 -4.28 14.15
CA LEU A 20 -1.39 -4.35 13.78
C LEU A 20 -0.86 -2.91 13.78
N PRO A 21 0.16 -2.58 14.60
CA PRO A 21 0.80 -1.29 14.50
C PRO A 21 1.42 -1.20 13.11
N PHE A 22 0.91 -0.31 12.27
CA PHE A 22 1.56 0.08 11.01
C PHE A 22 2.88 0.81 11.34
N GLY A 23 3.86 0.03 11.78
CA GLY A 23 5.23 0.42 12.11
C GLY A 23 6.13 0.42 10.88
N GLY A 24 5.66 1.00 9.77
CA GLY A 24 6.38 1.07 8.49
C GLY A 24 6.46 2.47 7.88
N LYS A 25 6.11 3.52 8.64
CA LYS A 25 5.82 4.88 8.11
C LYS A 25 6.81 5.40 7.07
N SER A 26 8.12 5.38 7.31
CA SER A 26 9.06 6.07 6.42
C SER A 26 9.38 5.35 5.10
N ASN A 27 9.38 4.02 5.07
CA ASN A 27 9.65 3.28 3.83
C ASN A 27 8.37 3.16 2.98
N ASP A 28 7.21 2.99 3.62
CA ASP A 28 5.93 2.91 2.92
C ASP A 28 5.54 4.24 2.28
N GLU A 29 5.74 5.38 2.95
CA GLU A 29 5.45 6.70 2.39
C GLU A 29 6.37 7.05 1.20
N ARG A 30 7.66 6.69 1.28
CA ARG A 30 8.60 6.89 0.18
C ARG A 30 8.29 5.99 -1.01
N LYS A 31 7.96 4.72 -0.75
CA LYS A 31 7.49 3.78 -1.78
C LYS A 31 6.21 4.29 -2.44
N ALA A 32 5.25 4.80 -1.66
CA ALA A 32 4.03 5.40 -2.19
C ALA A 32 4.31 6.63 -3.09
N GLY A 33 5.40 7.36 -2.82
CA GLY A 33 5.94 8.37 -3.73
C GLY A 33 6.31 7.80 -5.10
N CYS A 34 7.16 6.77 -5.14
CA CYS A 34 7.58 6.11 -6.38
C CYS A 34 6.39 5.46 -7.12
N ASP A 35 5.47 4.82 -6.38
CA ASP A 35 4.26 4.19 -6.93
C ASP A 35 3.38 5.21 -7.69
N ARG A 36 3.28 6.46 -7.20
CA ARG A 36 2.53 7.53 -7.88
C ARG A 36 3.16 7.93 -9.22
N ILE A 37 4.49 8.04 -9.28
CA ILE A 37 5.20 8.38 -10.53
C ILE A 37 5.00 7.25 -11.55
N ALA A 38 5.10 5.99 -11.12
CA ALA A 38 4.83 4.84 -11.98
C ALA A 38 3.38 4.84 -12.49
N ALA A 39 2.41 5.16 -11.64
CA ALA A 39 1.00 5.25 -12.04
C ALA A 39 0.74 6.38 -13.04
N GLN A 40 1.46 7.51 -12.93
CA GLN A 40 1.39 8.60 -13.91
C GLN A 40 1.97 8.17 -15.25
N ALA A 41 3.06 7.38 -15.26
CA ALA A 41 3.63 6.84 -16.49
C ALA A 41 2.61 5.98 -17.27
N ILE A 42 1.85 5.14 -16.55
CA ILE A 42 0.81 4.28 -17.14
C ILE A 42 -0.36 5.10 -17.69
N GLN A 43 -0.72 6.20 -17.02
CA GLN A 43 -1.84 7.06 -17.38
C GLN A 43 -1.48 8.10 -18.45
N SER A 44 -0.19 8.32 -18.73
CA SER A 44 0.22 9.29 -19.74
C SER A 44 -0.20 8.84 -21.13
N SER A 45 -0.82 9.75 -21.88
CA SER A 45 -1.15 9.56 -23.29
C SER A 45 0.04 9.80 -24.22
N SER A 46 1.17 10.31 -23.70
CA SER A 46 2.40 10.57 -24.45
C SER A 46 3.41 9.47 -24.17
N ALA A 47 3.84 8.77 -25.24
CA ALA A 47 4.84 7.71 -25.11
C ALA A 47 6.20 8.24 -24.59
N GLU A 48 6.54 9.49 -24.87
CA GLU A 48 7.79 10.10 -24.42
C GLU A 48 7.72 10.48 -22.94
N GLU A 49 6.60 11.07 -22.51
CA GLU A 49 6.35 11.39 -21.11
C GLU A 49 6.27 10.11 -20.25
N ALA A 50 5.57 9.08 -20.74
CA ALA A 50 5.49 7.78 -20.07
C ALA A 50 6.88 7.18 -19.83
N LYS A 51 7.79 7.25 -20.83
CA LYS A 51 9.17 6.78 -20.68
C LYS A 51 9.93 7.60 -19.63
N ASN A 52 9.80 8.92 -19.65
CA ASN A 52 10.47 9.81 -18.70
C ASN A 52 9.98 9.57 -17.26
N LEU A 53 8.67 9.37 -17.08
CA LEU A 53 8.07 9.04 -15.78
C LEU A 53 8.49 7.65 -15.31
N ALA A 54 8.53 6.66 -16.20
CA ALA A 54 8.99 5.31 -15.86
C ALA A 54 10.47 5.28 -15.44
N ALA A 55 11.33 6.06 -16.10
CA ALA A 55 12.73 6.22 -15.72
C ALA A 55 12.86 6.85 -14.32
N GLN A 56 12.13 7.94 -14.06
CA GLN A 56 12.09 8.58 -12.73
C GLN A 56 11.58 7.64 -11.64
N ALA A 57 10.54 6.84 -11.91
CA ALA A 57 10.05 5.85 -10.95
C ALA A 57 11.13 4.79 -10.66
N SER A 58 11.84 4.33 -11.69
CA SER A 58 12.93 3.35 -11.54
C SER A 58 14.06 3.89 -10.67
N GLU A 59 14.49 5.13 -10.90
CA GLU A 59 15.49 5.81 -10.06
C GLU A 59 15.01 5.97 -8.62
N CYS A 60 13.73 6.34 -8.43
CA CYS A 60 13.12 6.46 -7.12
C CYS A 60 13.19 5.13 -6.35
N TYR A 61 12.77 4.01 -6.95
CA TYR A 61 12.86 2.70 -6.29
C TYR A 61 14.31 2.26 -6.05
N ALA A 62 15.23 2.55 -6.96
CA ALA A 62 16.65 2.24 -6.77
C ALA A 62 17.21 2.96 -5.53
N ALA A 63 16.84 4.23 -5.32
CA ALA A 63 17.21 4.99 -4.13
C ALA A 63 16.60 4.43 -2.82
N LEU A 64 15.46 3.72 -2.89
CA LEU A 64 14.91 3.00 -1.75
C LEU A 64 15.67 1.71 -1.43
N GLN A 65 16.17 1.01 -2.45
CA GLN A 65 16.92 -0.24 -2.29
C GLN A 65 18.37 -0.02 -1.85
N ALA A 66 18.95 1.14 -2.15
CA ALA A 66 20.31 1.50 -1.76
C ALA A 66 20.44 1.95 -0.29
N ARG A 67 19.39 1.80 0.52
CA ARG A 67 19.33 2.16 1.95
C ARG A 67 18.94 0.95 2.79
#